data_AF-A0A8T7HUT8-F1
#
_entry.id   AF-A0A8T7HUT8-F1
#
_cell.length_a   1.000
_cell.length_b   1.000
_cell.length_c   1.000
_cell.angle_alpha   90.00
_cell.angle_beta   90.00
_cell.angle_gamma   90.00
#
_symmetry.space_group_name_H-M   'P 1'
#
loop_
_entity.id
_entity.type
_entity.pdbx_description
1 polymer ?
#
loop_
_entity_poly.entity_id
_entity_poly.type
_entity_poly.pdbx_seq_one_letter_code
_entity_poly.pdbx_strand_id
1 'polypeptide(L)'
;MRMKMKKKANVLLILLTLVFVFYVMVRVYMISSSKINRFESLIGDQQMNLINTYQKGEKALFFMDLSVLQSLRKAIYQLAQDGGVTSDCSDYYGYSIWNGTCVPESMKQALIEKVKEGILGYYGTFAEPIPVVDYDIVTIATVGRTEVGLLSQKSVRMDVNAFGTYNFAKDDLSTLPQPEDPDPPETPPPPNPPAGGSGGIYGKCSNVAEYALKYVGCPYALDYTGYTTPDKCFNIGLTCAALVKSVLTGVLGEDANTYGNGNENCNSASVTKIGTDLSALQSGDIFSAEYELSSGKLSAWGHTGMYVGRGKLSEPKAYWGKNCYLKYTPDPNGEPIFIHSIGNQNFG
;
A
#
# COMPACT_ATOMS: atom_id res chain seq x y z
N MET A 1 -17.81 30.57 85.99
CA MET A 1 -19.26 30.74 85.71
C MET A 1 -19.68 29.64 84.72
N ARG A 2 -20.37 28.58 85.19
CA ARG A 2 -20.87 27.48 84.32
C ARG A 2 -22.18 27.90 83.68
N MET A 3 -22.16 28.30 82.40
CA MET A 3 -23.39 28.56 81.66
C MET A 3 -24.19 27.25 81.50
N LYS A 4 -25.35 27.15 82.15
CA LYS A 4 -26.33 26.09 81.91
C LYS A 4 -26.92 26.30 80.51
N MET A 5 -26.42 25.57 79.51
CA MET A 5 -27.01 25.60 78.19
C MET A 5 -28.45 25.08 78.25
N LYS A 6 -29.39 25.87 77.73
CA LYS A 6 -30.81 25.49 77.65
C LYS A 6 -30.91 24.30 76.71
N LYS A 7 -31.60 23.22 77.10
CA LYS A 7 -31.74 21.97 76.33
C LYS A 7 -32.13 22.18 74.85
N LYS A 8 -32.86 23.27 74.55
CA LYS A 8 -33.24 23.67 73.18
C LYS A 8 -32.06 24.08 72.30
N ALA A 9 -31.00 24.66 72.88
CA ALA A 9 -29.80 25.07 72.15
C ALA A 9 -28.99 23.86 71.65
N ASN A 10 -28.93 22.78 72.44
CA ASN A 10 -28.25 21.55 72.01
C ASN A 10 -28.95 20.89 70.81
N VAL A 11 -30.28 20.91 70.76
CA VAL A 11 -31.03 20.35 69.63
C VAL A 11 -30.78 21.17 68.36
N LEU A 12 -30.80 22.50 68.45
CA LEU A 12 -30.49 23.39 67.33
C LEU A 12 -29.06 23.18 66.82
N LEU A 13 -28.09 23.05 67.73
CA LEU A 13 -26.67 22.81 67.39
C LEU A 13 -26.49 21.51 66.59
N ILE A 14 -27.14 20.41 67.02
CA ILE A 14 -27.07 19.13 66.32
C ILE A 14 -27.65 19.25 64.90
N LEU A 15 -28.80 19.91 64.74
CA LEU A 15 -29.41 20.13 63.43
C LEU A 15 -28.49 20.95 62.50
N LEU A 16 -27.89 22.03 63.02
CA LEU A 16 -26.98 22.90 62.27
C LEU A 16 -25.70 22.15 61.84
N THR A 17 -25.20 21.26 62.70
CA THR A 17 -24.05 20.40 62.41
C THR A 17 -24.36 19.43 61.27
N LEU A 18 -25.55 18.82 61.26
CA LEU A 18 -25.99 17.92 60.18
C LEU A 18 -26.11 18.66 58.84
N VAL A 19 -26.71 19.85 58.83
CA VAL A 19 -26.82 20.68 57.62
C VAL A 19 -25.43 21.07 57.10
N PHE A 20 -24.50 21.41 57.99
CA PHE A 20 -23.13 21.73 57.62
C PHE A 20 -22.39 20.53 57.02
N VAL A 21 -22.50 19.34 57.62
CA VAL A 21 -21.90 18.11 57.09
C VAL A 21 -22.48 17.77 55.72
N PHE A 22 -23.79 17.90 55.54
CA PHE A 22 -24.45 17.69 54.25
C PHE A 22 -23.95 18.68 53.18
N TYR A 23 -23.84 19.97 53.54
CA TYR A 23 -23.29 20.99 52.66
C TYR A 23 -21.85 20.67 52.23
N VAL A 24 -20.99 20.25 53.16
CA VAL A 24 -19.62 19.85 52.87
C VAL A 24 -19.59 18.64 51.93
N MET A 25 -20.44 17.63 52.14
CA MET A 25 -20.53 16.48 51.23
C MET A 25 -20.93 16.88 49.81
N VAL A 26 -21.94 17.75 49.65
CA VAL A 26 -22.36 18.24 48.32
C VAL A 26 -21.22 19.02 47.65
N ARG A 27 -20.47 19.85 48.39
CA ARG A 27 -19.32 20.59 47.83
C ARG A 27 -18.20 19.65 47.40
N VAL A 28 -17.86 18.65 48.21
CA VAL A 28 -16.84 17.65 47.88
C VAL A 28 -17.27 16.86 46.64
N TYR A 29 -18.53 16.44 46.56
CA TYR A 29 -19.08 15.76 45.40
C TYR A 29 -18.96 16.60 44.13
N MET A 30 -19.36 17.89 44.15
CA MET A 30 -19.22 18.77 42.98
C MET A 30 -17.76 19.01 42.57
N ILE A 31 -16.84 19.12 43.53
CA ILE A 31 -15.40 19.28 43.25
C ILE A 31 -14.83 17.99 42.65
N SER A 32 -15.28 16.82 43.13
CA SER A 32 -14.87 15.53 42.60
C SER A 32 -15.41 15.30 41.19
N SER A 33 -16.70 15.54 40.95
CA SER A 33 -17.34 15.33 39.65
C SER A 33 -16.83 16.28 38.57
N SER A 34 -16.51 17.53 38.91
CA SER A 34 -15.93 18.50 37.95
C SER A 34 -14.49 18.17 37.53
N LYS A 35 -13.77 17.32 38.29
CA LYS A 35 -12.41 16.88 37.94
C LYS A 35 -12.37 15.58 37.15
N ILE A 36 -13.39 14.73 37.25
CA ILE A 36 -13.44 13.44 36.55
C ILE A 36 -13.63 13.63 35.04
N ASN A 37 -14.41 14.62 34.62
CA ASN A 37 -14.71 14.85 33.19
C ASN A 37 -13.52 15.37 32.35
N ARG A 38 -12.37 15.72 32.95
CA ARG A 38 -11.17 16.12 32.17
C ARG A 38 -10.25 14.95 31.82
N PHE A 39 -10.46 13.78 32.41
CA PHE A 39 -9.74 12.54 32.08
C PHE A 39 -10.59 11.57 31.25
N GLU A 40 -11.73 12.03 30.72
CA GLU A 40 -12.68 11.22 29.94
C GLU A 40 -12.32 11.07 28.45
N SER A 41 -11.14 11.49 27.98
CA SER A 41 -10.59 10.71 26.86
C SER A 41 -10.21 9.38 27.49
N LEU A 42 -11.02 8.34 27.26
CA LEU A 42 -10.71 7.01 27.75
C LEU A 42 -9.27 6.71 27.31
N ILE A 43 -8.48 6.01 28.13
CA ILE A 43 -7.12 5.61 27.75
C ILE A 43 -7.11 4.97 26.34
N GLY A 44 -8.21 4.28 25.99
CA GLY A 44 -8.46 3.74 24.66
C GLY A 44 -8.59 4.80 23.54
N ASP A 45 -9.19 5.96 23.78
CA ASP A 45 -9.34 7.02 22.77
C ASP A 45 -7.99 7.65 22.43
N GLN A 46 -7.12 7.85 23.42
CA GLN A 46 -5.76 8.36 23.18
C GLN A 46 -4.92 7.35 22.40
N GLN A 47 -5.02 6.06 22.76
CA GLN A 47 -4.35 4.97 22.04
C GLN A 47 -4.88 4.86 20.61
N MET A 48 -6.20 4.95 20.40
CA MET A 48 -6.82 4.91 19.08
C MET A 48 -6.42 6.12 18.24
N ASN A 49 -6.38 7.31 18.82
CA ASN A 49 -5.90 8.50 18.15
C ASN A 49 -4.43 8.38 17.74
N LEU A 50 -3.58 7.79 18.58
CA LEU A 50 -2.19 7.53 18.22
C LEU A 50 -2.08 6.54 17.04
N ILE A 51 -2.84 5.44 17.06
CA ILE A 51 -2.87 4.46 15.97
C ILE A 51 -3.37 5.11 14.67
N ASN A 52 -4.46 5.87 14.73
CA ASN A 52 -5.01 6.58 13.58
C ASN A 52 -4.01 7.59 13.00
N THR A 53 -3.27 8.26 13.89
CA THR A 53 -2.18 9.17 13.48
C THR A 53 -1.09 8.43 12.73
N TYR A 54 -0.64 7.30 13.28
CA TYR A 54 0.38 6.48 12.67
C TYR A 54 -0.06 5.99 11.27
N GLN A 55 -1.30 5.49 11.16
CA GLN A 55 -1.85 5.05 9.88
C GLN A 55 -1.95 6.17 8.84
N LYS A 56 -2.31 7.39 9.27
CA LYS A 56 -2.32 8.56 8.38
C LYS A 56 -0.90 8.93 7.94
N GLY A 57 0.06 8.88 8.85
CA GLY A 57 1.47 9.14 8.55
C GLY A 57 2.03 8.16 7.53
N GLU A 58 1.82 6.86 7.73
CA GLU A 58 2.20 5.80 6.79
C GLU A 58 1.54 6.00 5.42
N LYS A 59 0.24 6.35 5.39
CA LYS A 59 -0.47 6.63 4.14
C LYS A 59 0.11 7.84 3.40
N ALA A 60 0.47 8.89 4.12
CA ALA A 60 1.08 10.09 3.55
C ALA A 60 2.48 9.77 2.99
N LEU A 61 3.32 9.05 3.75
CA LEU A 61 4.64 8.61 3.30
C LEU A 61 4.54 7.74 2.05
N PHE A 62 3.66 6.75 2.05
CA PHE A 62 3.42 5.89 0.88
C PHE A 62 2.97 6.70 -0.35
N PHE A 63 2.05 7.65 -0.16
CA PHE A 63 1.59 8.51 -1.24
C PHE A 63 2.72 9.38 -1.79
N MET A 64 3.58 9.91 -0.92
CA MET A 64 4.76 10.68 -1.32
C MET A 64 5.71 9.84 -2.17
N ASP A 65 6.08 8.64 -1.72
CA ASP A 65 6.98 7.74 -2.44
C ASP A 65 6.42 7.38 -3.83
N LEU A 66 5.13 7.06 -3.89
CA LEU A 66 4.46 6.75 -5.14
C LEU A 66 4.41 7.95 -6.09
N SER A 67 4.11 9.14 -5.57
CA SER A 67 4.06 10.39 -6.34
C SER A 67 5.41 10.71 -6.95
N VAL A 68 6.48 10.54 -6.17
CA VAL A 68 7.87 10.72 -6.62
C VAL A 68 8.21 9.73 -7.72
N LEU A 69 7.89 8.44 -7.54
CA LEU A 69 8.17 7.40 -8.53
C LEU A 69 7.42 7.66 -9.85
N GLN A 70 6.15 8.04 -9.78
CA GLN A 70 5.36 8.38 -10.96
C GLN A 70 5.90 9.63 -11.65
N SER A 71 6.28 10.65 -10.88
CA SER A 71 6.90 11.87 -11.40
C SER A 71 8.22 11.59 -12.10
N LEU A 72 9.06 10.72 -11.53
CA LEU A 72 10.31 10.28 -12.15
C LEU A 72 10.08 9.56 -13.47
N ARG A 73 9.16 8.60 -13.50
CA ARG A 73 8.84 7.86 -14.74
C ARG A 73 8.32 8.79 -15.82
N LYS A 74 7.42 9.72 -15.47
CA LYS A 74 6.86 10.71 -16.39
C LYS A 74 7.95 11.67 -16.89
N ALA A 75 8.81 12.16 -16.01
CA ALA A 75 9.91 13.05 -16.35
C ALA A 75 10.91 12.39 -17.31
N ILE A 76 11.31 11.14 -17.04
CA ILE A 76 12.18 10.37 -17.94
C ILE A 76 11.50 10.19 -19.31
N TYR A 77 10.21 9.84 -19.32
CA TYR A 77 9.47 9.66 -20.57
C TYR A 77 9.39 10.94 -21.38
N GLN A 78 9.02 12.06 -20.76
CA GLN A 78 8.93 13.37 -21.42
C GLN A 78 10.30 13.81 -21.94
N LEU A 79 11.35 13.71 -21.12
CA LEU A 79 12.69 14.02 -21.58
C LEU A 79 13.11 13.09 -22.73
N ALA A 80 12.77 11.82 -22.72
CA ALA A 80 13.09 10.93 -23.84
C ALA A 80 12.34 11.32 -25.13
N GLN A 81 11.08 11.74 -25.02
CA GLN A 81 10.30 12.23 -26.17
C GLN A 81 10.82 13.57 -26.71
N ASP A 82 11.17 14.48 -25.81
CA ASP A 82 11.65 15.83 -26.12
C ASP A 82 13.16 15.84 -26.42
N GLY A 83 13.79 14.68 -26.64
CA GLY A 83 15.22 14.56 -26.88
C GLY A 83 16.09 15.04 -25.71
N GLY A 84 15.55 15.28 -24.53
CA GLY A 84 16.28 15.65 -23.31
C GLY A 84 16.40 17.15 -23.08
N VAL A 85 15.80 17.98 -23.93
CA VAL A 85 15.76 19.44 -23.76
C VAL A 85 14.50 19.88 -23.01
N THR A 86 14.62 20.96 -22.23
CA THR A 86 13.51 21.52 -21.44
C THR A 86 12.94 22.82 -22.01
N SER A 87 13.56 23.37 -23.07
CA SER A 87 13.20 24.64 -23.70
C SER A 87 12.58 24.44 -25.10
N ASP A 88 12.02 25.52 -25.67
CA ASP A 88 11.45 25.60 -27.03
C ASP A 88 12.52 25.43 -28.13
N CYS A 89 13.18 24.29 -28.13
CA CYS A 89 14.02 23.86 -29.23
C CYS A 89 13.18 23.58 -30.46
N SER A 90 13.77 23.78 -31.64
CA SER A 90 13.07 23.60 -32.91
C SER A 90 12.63 22.13 -33.07
N ASP A 91 11.33 21.92 -33.20
CA ASP A 91 10.76 20.62 -33.51
C ASP A 91 10.94 20.28 -34.99
N TYR A 92 11.45 19.09 -35.26
CA TYR A 92 11.45 18.50 -36.59
C TYR A 92 10.58 17.23 -36.56
N TYR A 93 9.38 17.31 -37.14
CA TYR A 93 8.36 16.24 -37.09
C TYR A 93 7.95 15.80 -35.68
N GLY A 94 7.94 16.74 -34.71
CA GLY A 94 7.58 16.46 -33.32
C GLY A 94 8.68 15.80 -32.49
N TYR A 95 9.92 15.81 -32.99
CA TYR A 95 11.11 15.45 -32.23
C TYR A 95 12.02 16.66 -32.10
N SER A 96 12.55 16.89 -30.91
CA SER A 96 13.56 17.92 -30.69
C SER A 96 14.92 17.41 -31.14
N ILE A 97 15.53 18.09 -32.11
CA ILE A 97 16.84 17.72 -32.65
C ILE A 97 17.94 18.49 -31.91
N TRP A 98 18.97 17.77 -31.46
CA TRP A 98 20.18 18.40 -30.94
C TRP A 98 20.92 19.14 -32.05
N ASN A 99 20.99 20.47 -31.91
CA ASN A 99 21.82 21.31 -32.76
C ASN A 99 22.79 22.09 -31.86
N GLY A 100 23.80 22.76 -32.44
CA GLY A 100 24.82 23.47 -31.65
C GLY A 100 24.29 24.54 -30.67
N THR A 101 23.02 24.94 -30.79
CA THR A 101 22.32 25.87 -29.87
C THR A 101 21.26 25.21 -28.99
N CYS A 102 20.94 23.94 -29.25
CA CYS A 102 19.91 23.16 -28.60
C CYS A 102 20.51 21.85 -28.10
N VAL A 103 21.24 21.94 -27.00
CA VAL A 103 21.77 20.80 -26.26
C VAL A 103 21.38 21.05 -24.81
N PRO A 104 20.90 20.03 -24.08
CA PRO A 104 20.63 20.22 -22.66
C PRO A 104 21.91 20.62 -21.94
N GLU A 105 21.90 21.77 -21.26
CA GLU A 105 23.04 22.22 -20.45
C GLU A 105 23.42 21.17 -19.40
N SER A 106 22.40 20.47 -18.87
CA SER A 106 22.58 19.32 -17.99
C SER A 106 21.32 18.45 -17.97
N MET A 107 21.43 17.22 -18.50
CA MET A 107 20.37 16.20 -18.40
C MET A 107 19.93 15.95 -16.95
N LYS A 108 20.85 16.10 -15.99
CA LYS A 108 20.56 15.96 -14.57
C LYS A 108 19.64 17.08 -14.07
N GLN A 109 19.93 18.35 -14.41
CA GLN A 109 19.06 19.47 -14.00
C GLN A 109 17.69 19.40 -14.67
N ALA A 110 17.65 19.09 -15.97
CA ALA A 110 16.41 18.90 -16.70
C ALA A 110 15.50 17.84 -16.05
N LEU A 111 16.09 16.70 -15.65
CA LEU A 111 15.38 15.65 -14.92
C LEU A 111 14.89 16.14 -13.56
N ILE A 112 15.73 16.85 -12.82
CA ILE A 112 15.37 17.37 -11.49
C ILE A 112 14.17 18.32 -11.58
N GLU A 113 14.19 19.24 -12.53
CA GLU A 113 13.11 20.21 -12.71
C GLU A 113 11.79 19.54 -13.07
N LYS A 114 11.80 18.59 -14.03
CA LYS A 114 10.60 17.84 -14.44
C LYS A 114 10.05 16.96 -13.31
N VAL A 115 10.92 16.35 -12.51
CA VAL A 115 10.50 15.58 -11.33
C VAL A 115 9.84 16.49 -10.29
N LYS A 116 10.43 17.66 -10.00
CA LYS A 116 9.86 18.62 -9.06
C LYS A 116 8.49 19.14 -9.51
N GLU A 117 8.34 19.45 -10.80
CA GLU A 117 7.06 19.83 -11.41
C GLU A 117 6.00 18.74 -11.22
N GLY A 118 6.37 17.48 -11.52
CA GLY A 118 5.49 16.32 -11.34
C GLY A 118 5.03 16.14 -9.89
N ILE A 119 5.96 16.18 -8.93
CA ILE A 119 5.67 15.96 -7.51
C ILE A 119 4.66 17.00 -7.01
N LEU A 120 4.87 18.27 -7.34
CA LEU A 120 3.95 19.35 -6.95
C LEU A 120 2.54 19.14 -7.52
N GLY A 121 2.44 18.61 -8.74
CA GLY A 121 1.17 18.24 -9.36
C GLY A 121 0.43 17.14 -8.58
N TYR A 122 1.14 16.11 -8.13
CA TYR A 122 0.54 15.04 -7.33
C TYR A 122 0.17 15.48 -5.92
N TYR A 123 1.01 16.31 -5.27
CA TYR A 123 0.75 16.77 -3.90
C TYR A 123 -0.52 17.61 -3.81
N GLY A 124 -0.85 18.38 -4.85
CA GLY A 124 -2.12 19.12 -4.93
C GLY A 124 -3.38 18.23 -4.96
N THR A 125 -3.23 16.93 -5.24
CA THR A 125 -4.36 15.98 -5.26
C THR A 125 -4.56 15.25 -3.93
N PHE A 126 -3.59 15.33 -3.01
CA PHE A 126 -3.74 14.72 -1.70
C PHE A 126 -4.62 15.60 -0.81
N ALA A 127 -5.63 14.99 -0.18
CA ALA A 127 -6.62 15.73 0.60
C ALA A 127 -6.04 16.35 1.88
N GLU A 128 -4.94 15.78 2.40
CA GLU A 128 -4.26 16.28 3.60
C GLU A 128 -3.03 17.12 3.19
N PRO A 129 -2.68 18.17 3.95
CA PRO A 129 -1.49 18.95 3.63
C PRO A 129 -0.23 18.10 3.79
N ILE A 130 0.54 17.91 2.73
CA ILE A 130 1.83 17.24 2.78
C ILE A 130 2.90 18.31 3.09
N PRO A 131 3.81 18.08 4.05
CA PRO A 131 4.94 18.98 4.27
C PRO A 131 5.78 19.05 3.00
N VAL A 132 6.29 20.23 2.67
CA VAL A 132 7.18 20.39 1.52
C VAL A 132 8.48 19.65 1.83
N VAL A 133 8.62 18.45 1.29
CA VAL A 133 9.85 17.65 1.39
C VAL A 133 10.78 18.10 0.26
N ASP A 134 11.97 18.54 0.64
CA ASP A 134 13.04 18.83 -0.31
C ASP A 134 13.78 17.51 -0.56
N TYR A 135 13.54 16.90 -1.72
CA TYR A 135 14.20 15.67 -2.11
C TYR A 135 15.52 15.97 -2.80
N ASP A 136 16.57 15.26 -2.40
CA ASP A 136 17.82 15.23 -3.15
C ASP A 136 17.74 14.12 -4.21
N ILE A 137 17.92 14.49 -5.47
CA ILE A 137 17.93 13.55 -6.59
C ILE A 137 19.37 13.14 -6.85
N VAL A 138 19.67 11.87 -6.56
CA VAL A 138 20.99 11.29 -6.75
C VAL A 138 21.01 10.50 -8.05
N THR A 139 21.97 10.82 -8.89
CA THR A 139 22.23 10.10 -10.15
C THR A 139 23.53 9.32 -9.95
N ILE A 140 23.46 7.99 -10.07
CA ILE A 140 24.61 7.10 -9.97
C ILE A 140 24.88 6.58 -11.38
N ALA A 141 25.91 7.13 -12.02
CA ALA A 141 26.37 6.63 -13.30
C ALA A 141 27.14 5.31 -13.07
N THR A 142 26.67 4.23 -13.67
CA THR A 142 27.39 2.95 -13.73
C THR A 142 27.70 2.61 -15.19
N VAL A 143 28.66 1.71 -15.44
CA VAL A 143 29.08 1.41 -16.81
C VAL A 143 27.89 0.87 -17.62
N GLY A 144 27.46 1.64 -18.62
CA GLY A 144 26.35 1.29 -19.52
C GLY A 144 24.94 1.60 -19.00
N ARG A 145 24.77 2.17 -17.80
CA ARG A 145 23.45 2.56 -17.26
C ARG A 145 23.55 3.70 -16.25
N THR A 146 22.59 4.62 -16.27
CA THR A 146 22.43 5.64 -15.22
C THR A 146 21.30 5.22 -14.31
N GLU A 147 21.62 4.95 -13.05
CA GLU A 147 20.62 4.74 -12.02
C GLU A 147 20.22 6.10 -11.45
N VAL A 148 18.91 6.33 -11.32
CA VAL A 148 18.37 7.55 -10.70
C VAL A 148 17.68 7.13 -9.42
N GLY A 149 18.24 7.56 -8.29
CA GLY A 149 17.66 7.38 -6.96
C GLY A 149 17.17 8.71 -6.41
N LEU A 150 16.19 8.66 -5.54
CA LEU A 150 15.77 9.81 -4.74
C LEU A 150 16.08 9.52 -3.28
N LEU A 151 16.75 10.45 -2.62
CA LEU A 151 17.00 10.40 -1.20
C LEU A 151 16.17 11.50 -0.54
N SER A 152 15.23 11.09 0.31
CA SER A 152 14.64 12.01 1.28
C SER A 152 15.65 12.19 2.42
N GLN A 153 16.31 13.34 2.49
CA GLN A 153 17.23 13.65 3.59
C GLN A 153 16.52 14.09 4.88
N LYS A 154 15.19 14.28 4.86
CA LYS A 154 14.45 14.86 5.99
C LYS A 154 13.47 13.86 6.61
N SER A 155 13.67 13.58 7.88
CA SER A 155 12.65 12.99 8.75
C SER A 155 11.44 13.94 8.80
N VAL A 156 10.27 13.47 8.38
CA VAL A 156 9.02 14.23 8.50
C VAL A 156 8.57 14.14 9.96
N ARG A 157 8.60 15.28 10.68
CA ARG A 157 8.07 15.34 12.04
C ARG A 157 6.57 15.60 11.99
N MET A 158 5.79 14.65 12.50
CA MET A 158 4.38 14.85 12.79
C MET A 158 4.23 15.14 14.28
N ASP A 159 3.97 16.39 14.63
CA ASP A 159 3.68 16.73 16.01
C ASP A 159 2.24 16.31 16.34
N VAL A 160 2.13 15.26 17.17
CA VAL A 160 0.87 14.77 17.69
C VAL A 160 0.57 15.53 18.98
N ASN A 161 -0.36 16.47 18.95
CA ASN A 161 -0.80 17.07 20.21
C ASN A 161 -1.79 16.15 20.94
N ALA A 162 -1.95 16.37 22.25
CA ALA A 162 -2.81 15.58 23.13
C ALA A 162 -4.31 15.58 22.74
N PHE A 163 -4.70 16.37 21.73
CA PHE A 163 -6.06 16.48 21.21
C PHE A 163 -6.23 15.85 19.82
N GLY A 164 -5.22 15.14 19.29
CA GLY A 164 -5.29 14.46 17.99
C GLY A 164 -5.38 15.42 16.80
N THR A 165 -4.98 16.68 16.97
CA THR A 165 -4.82 17.64 15.87
C THR A 165 -3.36 17.72 15.47
N TYR A 166 -3.10 17.82 14.17
CA TYR A 166 -1.76 17.77 13.60
C TYR A 166 -1.35 19.12 13.05
N ASN A 167 -0.13 19.53 13.36
CA ASN A 167 0.54 20.63 12.66
C ASN A 167 1.88 20.10 12.18
N PHE A 168 2.18 20.29 10.89
CA PHE A 168 3.52 20.04 10.37
C PHE A 168 4.41 21.22 10.78
N ALA A 169 5.30 21.01 11.74
CA ALA A 169 6.26 22.03 12.16
C ALA A 169 7.31 22.25 11.06
N LYS A 170 7.69 23.51 10.85
CA LYS A 170 8.61 23.96 9.79
C LYS A 170 10.06 24.08 10.27
N ASP A 171 10.42 23.35 11.33
CA ASP A 171 11.67 23.58 12.06
C ASP A 171 12.91 22.98 11.37
N ASP A 172 14.04 23.66 11.56
CA ASP A 172 15.36 23.32 11.02
C ASP A 172 15.98 22.11 11.74
N LEU A 173 15.94 20.96 11.06
CA LEU A 173 16.38 19.65 11.57
C LEU A 173 17.91 19.45 11.61
N SER A 174 18.70 20.46 11.22
CA SER A 174 20.18 20.36 11.14
C SER A 174 20.90 20.18 12.48
N THR A 175 20.18 20.22 13.61
CA THR A 175 20.76 20.17 14.97
C THR A 175 20.59 18.84 15.70
N LEU A 176 19.97 17.83 15.08
CA LEU A 176 19.69 16.55 15.74
C LEU A 176 20.78 15.48 15.46
N PRO A 177 21.12 14.64 16.46
CA PRO A 177 21.99 13.49 16.26
C PRO A 177 21.34 12.48 15.30
N GLN A 178 22.10 12.05 14.30
CA GLN A 178 21.69 11.01 13.36
C GLN A 178 21.49 9.68 14.12
N PRO A 179 20.36 8.98 13.93
CA PRO A 179 20.19 7.65 14.50
C PRO A 179 21.18 6.68 13.85
N GLU A 180 21.84 5.86 14.66
CA GLU A 180 22.64 4.74 14.17
C GLU A 180 21.69 3.69 13.57
N ASP A 181 21.88 3.36 12.29
CA ASP A 181 21.07 2.37 11.58
C ASP A 181 21.23 0.98 12.23
N PRO A 182 20.15 0.30 12.62
CA PRO A 182 20.24 -1.08 13.05
C PRO A 182 20.55 -1.97 11.85
N ASP A 183 21.49 -2.90 12.03
CA ASP A 183 21.85 -3.89 11.02
C ASP A 183 20.58 -4.63 10.53
N PRO A 184 20.36 -4.73 9.21
CA PRO A 184 19.19 -5.40 8.68
C PRO A 184 19.20 -6.89 9.08
N PRO A 185 18.05 -7.48 9.41
CA PRO A 185 17.97 -8.90 9.71
C PRO A 185 18.42 -9.71 8.49
N GLU A 186 19.36 -10.63 8.70
CA GLU A 186 19.81 -11.57 7.67
C GLU A 186 18.61 -12.32 7.10
N THR A 187 18.26 -12.01 5.86
CA THR A 187 17.28 -12.78 5.11
C THR A 187 17.96 -14.04 4.59
N PRO A 188 17.36 -15.23 4.76
CA PRO A 188 17.92 -16.45 4.18
C PRO A 188 17.95 -16.28 2.65
N PRO A 189 19.05 -16.70 1.99
CA PRO A 189 19.17 -16.54 0.55
C PRO A 189 18.03 -17.27 -0.17
N PRO A 190 17.45 -16.66 -1.21
CA PRO A 190 16.43 -17.33 -2.00
C PRO A 190 17.01 -18.63 -2.59
N PRO A 191 16.22 -19.72 -2.65
CA PRO A 191 16.67 -20.94 -3.30
C PRO A 191 17.04 -20.62 -4.75
N ASN A 192 18.23 -21.06 -5.16
CA ASN A 192 18.73 -20.85 -6.52
C ASN A 192 17.66 -21.29 -7.53
N PRO A 193 17.32 -20.47 -8.54
CA PRO A 193 16.50 -20.93 -9.64
C PRO A 193 17.18 -22.16 -10.28
N PRO A 194 16.43 -23.20 -10.66
CA PRO A 194 17.00 -24.36 -11.32
C PRO A 194 17.80 -23.88 -12.53
N ALA A 195 19.08 -24.28 -12.56
CA ALA A 195 20.04 -23.84 -13.57
C ALA A 195 19.47 -24.04 -14.97
N GLY A 196 19.54 -22.98 -15.78
CA GLY A 196 19.01 -22.94 -17.14
C GLY A 196 19.54 -24.09 -17.99
N GLY A 197 18.67 -25.04 -18.27
CA GLY A 197 18.77 -25.93 -19.41
C GLY A 197 17.69 -25.54 -20.41
N SER A 198 18.09 -25.11 -21.61
CA SER A 198 17.22 -24.81 -22.75
C SER A 198 16.56 -26.06 -23.37
N GLY A 199 16.32 -27.10 -22.57
CA GLY A 199 15.53 -28.26 -22.97
C GLY A 199 14.08 -27.99 -22.59
N GLY A 200 13.21 -27.84 -23.59
CA GLY A 200 11.79 -27.51 -23.43
C GLY A 200 11.15 -28.26 -22.27
N ILE A 201 10.94 -27.54 -21.16
CA ILE A 201 10.19 -28.03 -20.02
C ILE A 201 8.72 -27.97 -20.46
N TYR A 202 8.21 -29.09 -20.97
CA TYR A 202 6.78 -29.34 -20.92
C TYR A 202 6.40 -29.39 -19.44
N GLY A 203 6.05 -28.23 -18.88
CA GLY A 203 5.66 -28.11 -17.49
C GLY A 203 4.42 -28.95 -17.24
N LYS A 204 4.49 -29.88 -16.29
CA LYS A 204 3.27 -30.52 -15.76
C LYS A 204 2.38 -29.43 -15.18
N CYS A 205 1.06 -29.60 -15.23
CA CYS A 205 0.11 -28.63 -14.69
C CYS A 205 0.42 -28.31 -13.20
N SER A 206 0.96 -29.27 -12.45
CA SER A 206 1.48 -29.08 -11.08
C SER A 206 2.54 -27.97 -10.95
N ASN A 207 3.41 -27.81 -11.94
CA ASN A 207 4.46 -26.79 -11.92
C ASN A 207 3.86 -25.39 -12.06
N VAL A 208 2.78 -25.26 -12.84
CA VAL A 208 2.02 -24.02 -13.02
C VAL A 208 1.41 -23.59 -11.69
N ALA A 209 0.74 -24.52 -10.99
CA ALA A 209 0.15 -24.25 -9.67
C ALA A 209 1.22 -23.90 -8.62
N GLU A 210 2.33 -24.65 -8.55
CA GLU A 210 3.43 -24.37 -7.62
C GLU A 210 4.04 -22.99 -7.89
N TYR A 211 4.21 -22.62 -9.16
CA TYR A 211 4.72 -21.32 -9.54
C TYR A 211 3.74 -20.19 -9.22
N ALA A 212 2.43 -20.42 -9.41
CA ALA A 212 1.38 -19.46 -9.06
C ALA A 212 1.41 -19.09 -7.58
N LEU A 213 1.67 -20.05 -6.69
CA LEU A 213 1.75 -19.81 -5.24
C LEU A 213 2.85 -18.81 -4.86
N LYS A 214 3.87 -18.60 -5.69
CA LYS A 214 4.92 -17.59 -5.46
C LYS A 214 4.40 -16.16 -5.56
N TYR A 215 3.23 -15.95 -6.16
CA TYR A 215 2.57 -14.66 -6.28
C TYR A 215 1.57 -14.38 -5.13
N VAL A 216 1.44 -15.28 -4.16
CA VAL A 216 0.58 -15.03 -3.00
C VAL A 216 1.14 -13.84 -2.21
N GLY A 217 0.30 -12.82 -2.02
CA GLY A 217 0.66 -11.58 -1.34
C GLY A 217 1.10 -10.45 -2.26
N CYS A 218 1.25 -10.69 -3.57
CA CYS A 218 1.45 -9.59 -4.52
C CYS A 218 0.25 -8.64 -4.47
N PRO A 219 0.47 -7.32 -4.51
CA PRO A 219 -0.62 -6.36 -4.51
C PRO A 219 -1.35 -6.31 -5.84
N TYR A 220 -2.53 -5.72 -5.83
CA TYR A 220 -3.29 -5.48 -7.06
C TYR A 220 -3.00 -4.10 -7.64
N ALA A 221 -2.82 -4.04 -8.95
CA ALA A 221 -2.62 -2.80 -9.69
C ALA A 221 -3.49 -2.79 -10.95
N LEU A 222 -4.43 -1.84 -11.05
CA LEU A 222 -5.38 -1.73 -12.17
C LEU A 222 -4.70 -1.50 -13.52
N ASP A 223 -3.59 -0.76 -13.52
CA ASP A 223 -2.97 -0.26 -14.75
C ASP A 223 -1.88 -1.21 -15.30
N TYR A 224 -1.65 -2.35 -14.63
CA TYR A 224 -0.62 -3.29 -15.06
C TYR A 224 -1.19 -4.45 -15.88
N THR A 225 -0.92 -4.41 -17.19
CA THR A 225 -1.31 -5.42 -18.18
C THR A 225 -0.13 -6.28 -18.68
N GLY A 226 1.06 -6.02 -18.14
CA GLY A 226 2.28 -6.76 -18.45
C GLY A 226 2.34 -8.12 -17.76
N TYR A 227 3.54 -8.69 -17.75
CA TYR A 227 3.86 -9.85 -16.94
C TYR A 227 5.12 -9.57 -16.13
N THR A 228 5.21 -10.11 -14.91
CA THR A 228 6.33 -9.85 -14.00
C THR A 228 6.75 -11.12 -13.30
N THR A 229 7.95 -11.11 -12.70
CA THR A 229 8.45 -12.22 -11.89
C THR A 229 7.92 -12.13 -10.45
N PRO A 230 7.90 -13.24 -9.68
CA PRO A 230 7.40 -13.22 -8.30
C PRO A 230 8.11 -12.20 -7.39
N ASP A 231 9.41 -11.99 -7.56
CA ASP A 231 10.20 -11.01 -6.78
C ASP A 231 9.81 -9.56 -7.09
N LYS A 232 9.38 -9.26 -8.31
CA LYS A 232 9.02 -7.90 -8.75
C LYS A 232 7.57 -7.56 -8.53
N CYS A 233 6.69 -8.56 -8.39
CA CYS A 233 5.26 -8.34 -8.28
C CYS A 233 4.90 -7.46 -7.06
N PHE A 234 5.64 -7.56 -5.96
CA PHE A 234 5.36 -6.82 -4.72
C PHE A 234 5.49 -5.29 -4.90
N ASN A 235 6.32 -4.86 -5.84
CA ASN A 235 6.56 -3.44 -6.11
C ASN A 235 5.63 -2.87 -7.19
N ILE A 236 5.14 -3.73 -8.09
CA ILE A 236 4.40 -3.31 -9.29
C ILE A 236 2.90 -3.54 -9.12
N GLY A 237 2.54 -4.63 -8.45
CA GLY A 237 1.19 -5.19 -8.41
C GLY A 237 0.77 -5.84 -9.72
N LEU A 238 -0.36 -6.56 -9.68
CA LEU A 238 -0.89 -7.34 -10.78
C LEU A 238 -2.40 -7.22 -10.88
N THR A 239 -2.94 -7.08 -12.09
CA THR A 239 -4.36 -7.41 -12.35
C THR A 239 -4.58 -8.93 -12.28
N CYS A 240 -5.84 -9.37 -12.26
CA CYS A 240 -6.18 -10.78 -12.34
C CYS A 240 -5.66 -11.45 -13.63
N ALA A 241 -5.74 -10.75 -14.77
CA ALA A 241 -5.20 -11.21 -16.04
C ALA A 241 -3.66 -11.22 -16.06
N ALA A 242 -3.03 -10.17 -15.53
CA ALA A 242 -1.57 -10.10 -15.45
C ALA A 242 -0.99 -11.19 -14.52
N LEU A 243 -1.70 -11.60 -13.47
CA LEU A 243 -1.31 -12.75 -12.65
C LEU A 243 -1.25 -14.03 -13.49
N VAL A 244 -2.32 -14.39 -14.18
CA VAL A 244 -2.39 -15.60 -15.02
C VAL A 244 -1.27 -15.57 -16.07
N LYS A 245 -1.12 -14.44 -16.77
CA LYS A 245 -0.07 -14.25 -17.75
C LYS A 245 1.33 -14.40 -17.15
N SER A 246 1.59 -13.79 -16.00
CA SER A 246 2.89 -13.89 -15.30
C SER A 246 3.26 -15.31 -14.91
N VAL A 247 2.28 -16.07 -14.42
CA VAL A 247 2.49 -17.47 -14.06
C VAL A 247 2.81 -18.30 -15.30
N LEU A 248 2.01 -18.18 -16.35
CA LEU A 248 2.19 -18.97 -17.56
C LEU A 248 3.50 -18.60 -18.27
N THR A 249 3.82 -17.32 -18.39
CA THR A 249 5.10 -16.87 -18.96
C THR A 249 6.29 -17.37 -18.13
N GLY A 250 6.18 -17.36 -16.79
CA GLY A 250 7.23 -17.85 -15.91
C GLY A 250 7.49 -19.36 -16.00
N VAL A 251 6.48 -20.16 -16.36
CA VAL A 251 6.59 -21.63 -16.43
C VAL A 251 6.81 -22.13 -17.86
N LEU A 252 6.13 -21.54 -18.83
CA LEU A 252 6.10 -21.99 -20.23
C LEU A 252 6.94 -21.11 -21.17
N GLY A 253 7.44 -19.97 -20.69
CA GLY A 253 8.21 -19.01 -21.50
C GLY A 253 7.34 -17.93 -22.16
N GLU A 254 7.97 -17.02 -22.90
CA GLU A 254 7.30 -15.87 -23.53
C GLU A 254 6.24 -16.28 -24.57
N ASP A 255 6.35 -17.48 -25.13
CA ASP A 255 5.40 -18.02 -26.11
C ASP A 255 4.07 -18.46 -25.49
N ALA A 256 3.91 -18.35 -24.17
CA ALA A 256 2.66 -18.59 -23.46
C ALA A 256 1.63 -17.50 -23.80
N ASN A 257 1.00 -17.64 -24.97
CA ASN A 257 0.05 -16.71 -25.54
C ASN A 257 -1.32 -16.77 -24.85
N THR A 258 -1.40 -16.23 -23.63
CA THR A 258 -2.67 -15.78 -23.06
C THR A 258 -2.80 -14.28 -23.30
N TYR A 259 -3.81 -13.90 -24.07
CA TYR A 259 -4.15 -12.51 -24.36
C TYR A 259 -5.51 -12.17 -23.79
N GLY A 260 -5.63 -10.91 -23.38
CA GLY A 260 -6.87 -10.30 -22.94
C GLY A 260 -7.07 -10.31 -21.42
N ASN A 261 -8.23 -9.82 -21.01
CA ASN A 261 -8.62 -9.66 -19.61
C ASN A 261 -9.70 -10.67 -19.22
N GLY A 262 -9.61 -11.19 -17.99
CA GLY A 262 -10.64 -12.04 -17.38
C GLY A 262 -11.10 -13.18 -18.28
N ASN A 263 -12.30 -13.07 -18.85
CA ASN A 263 -12.91 -14.07 -19.71
C ASN A 263 -12.15 -14.30 -21.03
N GLU A 264 -11.43 -13.30 -21.54
CA GLU A 264 -10.68 -13.40 -22.79
C GLU A 264 -9.57 -14.45 -22.69
N ASN A 265 -8.92 -14.57 -21.51
CA ASN A 265 -7.93 -15.61 -21.26
C ASN A 265 -8.49 -17.02 -21.42
N CYS A 266 -9.78 -17.23 -21.10
CA CYS A 266 -10.45 -18.52 -21.19
C CYS A 266 -11.14 -18.76 -22.55
N ASN A 267 -11.23 -17.74 -23.40
CA ASN A 267 -11.91 -17.80 -24.70
C ASN A 267 -10.95 -17.88 -25.89
N SER A 268 -9.64 -17.93 -25.66
CA SER A 268 -8.65 -18.05 -26.73
C SER A 268 -8.68 -19.45 -27.37
N ALA A 269 -8.28 -19.54 -28.64
CA ALA A 269 -8.21 -20.82 -29.38
C ALA A 269 -7.18 -21.81 -28.78
N SER A 270 -6.27 -21.32 -27.95
CA SER A 270 -5.23 -22.10 -27.28
C SER A 270 -5.71 -22.77 -25.99
N VAL A 271 -6.95 -22.52 -25.56
CA VAL A 271 -7.50 -23.05 -24.30
C VAL A 271 -8.59 -24.08 -24.57
N THR A 272 -8.49 -25.22 -23.88
CA THR A 272 -9.55 -26.24 -23.88
C THR A 272 -10.53 -25.96 -22.76
N LYS A 273 -11.81 -25.76 -23.08
CA LYS A 273 -12.85 -25.51 -22.10
C LYS A 273 -13.31 -26.82 -21.47
N ILE A 274 -13.15 -26.94 -20.16
CA ILE A 274 -13.57 -28.11 -19.36
C ILE A 274 -14.94 -27.92 -18.67
N GLY A 275 -15.53 -26.73 -18.78
CA GLY A 275 -16.84 -26.41 -18.21
C GLY A 275 -16.76 -26.04 -16.72
N THR A 276 -17.82 -26.33 -15.98
CA THR A 276 -17.98 -26.00 -14.54
C THR A 276 -17.85 -27.21 -13.61
N ASP A 277 -17.49 -28.38 -14.15
CA ASP A 277 -17.30 -29.59 -13.36
C ASP A 277 -15.99 -29.52 -12.56
N LEU A 278 -16.12 -29.29 -11.25
CA LEU A 278 -14.98 -29.21 -10.34
C LEU A 278 -14.18 -30.52 -10.25
N SER A 279 -14.77 -31.67 -10.61
CA SER A 279 -14.07 -32.96 -10.61
C SER A 279 -13.13 -33.13 -11.80
N ALA A 280 -13.31 -32.33 -12.86
CA ALA A 280 -12.45 -32.32 -14.03
C ALA A 280 -11.23 -31.38 -13.87
N LEU A 281 -11.19 -30.56 -12.81
CA LEU A 281 -10.12 -29.59 -12.59
C LEU A 281 -8.77 -30.24 -12.32
N GLN A 282 -7.74 -29.71 -12.96
CA GLN A 282 -6.34 -30.04 -12.75
C GLN A 282 -5.61 -28.81 -12.22
N SER A 283 -4.74 -28.98 -11.21
CA SER A 283 -3.87 -27.91 -10.71
C SER A 283 -3.15 -27.23 -11.88
N GLY A 284 -3.28 -25.91 -12.03
CA GLY A 284 -2.78 -25.14 -13.16
C GLY A 284 -3.87 -24.65 -14.11
N ASP A 285 -5.09 -25.19 -14.03
CA ASP A 285 -6.23 -24.74 -14.83
C ASP A 285 -6.56 -23.27 -14.54
N ILE A 286 -6.95 -22.54 -15.57
CA ILE A 286 -7.38 -21.15 -15.48
C ILE A 286 -8.90 -21.14 -15.34
N PHE A 287 -9.43 -20.34 -14.41
CA PHE A 287 -10.86 -20.10 -14.34
C PHE A 287 -11.20 -18.70 -14.84
N SER A 288 -12.43 -18.56 -15.30
CA SER A 288 -13.06 -17.29 -15.59
C SER A 288 -14.36 -17.24 -14.78
N ALA A 289 -14.58 -16.12 -14.10
CA ALA A 289 -15.77 -15.88 -13.31
C ALA A 289 -16.46 -14.61 -13.84
N GLU A 290 -17.74 -14.74 -14.17
CA GLU A 290 -18.59 -13.60 -14.45
C GLU A 290 -19.12 -13.06 -13.12
N TYR A 291 -19.17 -11.74 -12.99
CA TYR A 291 -19.81 -11.09 -11.84
C TYR A 291 -20.81 -10.06 -12.34
N GLU A 292 -21.90 -9.92 -11.58
CA GLU A 292 -22.95 -8.94 -11.85
C GLU A 292 -22.52 -7.57 -11.33
N LEU A 293 -22.54 -6.58 -12.22
CA LEU A 293 -22.33 -5.18 -11.87
C LEU A 293 -23.53 -4.66 -11.07
N SER A 294 -23.35 -3.56 -10.33
CA SER A 294 -24.46 -2.89 -9.61
C SER A 294 -25.63 -2.47 -10.52
N SER A 295 -25.43 -2.45 -11.84
CA SER A 295 -26.45 -2.21 -12.86
C SER A 295 -27.29 -3.44 -13.22
N GLY A 296 -27.02 -4.60 -12.62
CA GLY A 296 -27.66 -5.88 -12.96
C GLY A 296 -27.13 -6.52 -14.25
N LYS A 297 -26.08 -5.94 -14.86
CA LYS A 297 -25.43 -6.48 -16.07
C LYS A 297 -24.21 -7.28 -15.69
N LEU A 298 -23.95 -8.39 -16.38
CA LEU A 298 -22.70 -9.13 -16.24
C LEU A 298 -21.53 -8.28 -16.75
N SER A 299 -20.41 -8.29 -16.02
CA SER A 299 -19.17 -7.63 -16.44
C SER A 299 -18.66 -8.26 -17.73
N ALA A 300 -18.50 -7.43 -18.77
CA ALA A 300 -17.99 -7.88 -20.07
C ALA A 300 -16.56 -8.44 -20.00
N TRP A 301 -15.78 -7.97 -19.01
CA TRP A 301 -14.39 -8.38 -18.83
C TRP A 301 -14.27 -9.61 -17.93
N GLY A 302 -15.24 -9.81 -17.04
CA GLY A 302 -15.21 -10.88 -16.05
C GLY A 302 -13.98 -10.82 -15.15
N HIS A 303 -13.61 -11.97 -14.62
CA HIS A 303 -12.54 -12.12 -13.65
C HIS A 303 -11.81 -13.44 -13.87
N THR A 304 -10.53 -13.53 -13.52
CA THR A 304 -9.75 -14.75 -13.79
C THR A 304 -8.73 -15.05 -12.69
N GLY A 305 -8.30 -16.30 -12.64
CA GLY A 305 -7.26 -16.78 -11.77
C GLY A 305 -6.94 -18.23 -12.09
N MET A 306 -6.27 -18.92 -11.16
CA MET A 306 -5.81 -20.29 -11.40
C MET A 306 -6.23 -21.23 -10.29
N TYR A 307 -6.62 -22.44 -10.64
CA TYR A 307 -6.84 -23.53 -9.71
C TYR A 307 -5.49 -24.09 -9.26
N VAL A 308 -5.23 -24.16 -7.95
CA VAL A 308 -3.94 -24.66 -7.42
C VAL A 308 -4.03 -26.07 -6.83
N GLY A 309 -5.24 -26.64 -6.74
CA GLY A 309 -5.47 -27.98 -6.21
C GLY A 309 -6.45 -27.99 -5.04
N ARG A 310 -6.58 -29.14 -4.36
CA ARG A 310 -7.38 -29.27 -3.14
C ARG A 310 -6.51 -29.04 -1.92
N GLY A 311 -7.01 -28.30 -0.93
CA GLY A 311 -6.24 -28.02 0.27
C GLY A 311 -6.97 -27.23 1.34
N LYS A 312 -6.16 -26.64 2.24
CA LYS A 312 -6.59 -25.78 3.33
C LYS A 312 -5.86 -24.45 3.25
N LEU A 313 -6.59 -23.37 3.51
CA LEU A 313 -6.04 -22.04 3.64
C LEU A 313 -5.69 -21.75 5.11
N SER A 314 -4.72 -20.87 5.35
CA SER A 314 -4.49 -20.33 6.69
C SER A 314 -5.68 -19.51 7.18
N GLU A 315 -5.66 -19.08 8.43
CA GLU A 315 -6.51 -17.96 8.84
C GLU A 315 -6.25 -16.73 7.96
N PRO A 316 -7.30 -15.99 7.58
CA PRO A 316 -7.13 -14.77 6.80
C PRO A 316 -6.40 -13.72 7.64
N LYS A 317 -5.49 -12.97 7.02
CA LYS A 317 -4.84 -11.81 7.62
C LYS A 317 -5.27 -10.55 6.89
N ALA A 318 -5.48 -9.48 7.64
CA ALA A 318 -5.72 -8.17 7.06
C ALA A 318 -4.46 -7.72 6.32
N TYR A 319 -4.55 -7.68 4.99
CA TYR A 319 -3.53 -7.17 4.10
C TYR A 319 -4.18 -6.06 3.28
N TRP A 320 -3.71 -4.82 3.49
CA TRP A 320 -4.19 -3.63 2.78
C TRP A 320 -5.71 -3.41 2.91
N GLY A 321 -6.27 -3.70 4.10
CA GLY A 321 -7.69 -3.54 4.38
C GLY A 321 -8.59 -4.68 3.87
N LYS A 322 -8.01 -5.75 3.31
CA LYS A 322 -8.74 -6.95 2.87
C LYS A 322 -8.23 -8.19 3.60
N ASN A 323 -9.10 -9.18 3.76
CA ASN A 323 -8.73 -10.47 4.33
C ASN A 323 -8.07 -11.33 3.24
N CYS A 324 -6.76 -11.54 3.36
CA CYS A 324 -5.98 -12.34 2.42
C CYS A 324 -5.49 -13.63 3.09
N TYR A 325 -5.56 -14.73 2.35
CA TYR A 325 -5.00 -16.02 2.75
C TYR A 325 -3.56 -16.10 2.27
N LEU A 326 -2.61 -16.11 3.19
CA LEU A 326 -1.17 -16.06 2.85
C LEU A 326 -0.51 -17.43 2.74
N LYS A 327 -1.21 -18.50 3.14
CA LYS A 327 -0.67 -19.85 3.09
C LYS A 327 -1.72 -20.84 2.61
N TYR A 328 -1.32 -21.66 1.65
CA TYR A 328 -2.03 -22.83 1.16
C TYR A 328 -1.29 -24.09 1.62
N THR A 329 -2.03 -25.08 2.11
CA THR A 329 -1.51 -26.42 2.45
C THR A 329 -2.26 -27.46 1.63
N PRO A 330 -1.59 -28.22 0.74
CA PRO A 330 -2.23 -29.27 -0.03
C PRO A 330 -2.90 -30.31 0.87
N ASP A 331 -4.14 -30.68 0.53
CA ASP A 331 -4.92 -31.72 1.20
C ASP A 331 -5.86 -32.34 0.16
N PRO A 332 -5.67 -33.60 -0.25
CA PRO A 332 -6.50 -34.23 -1.28
C PRO A 332 -7.98 -34.31 -0.88
N ASN A 333 -8.27 -34.30 0.42
CA ASN A 333 -9.64 -34.30 0.95
C ASN A 333 -10.16 -32.88 1.23
N GLY A 334 -9.32 -31.85 1.06
CA GLY A 334 -9.66 -30.45 1.29
C GLY A 334 -10.56 -29.84 0.22
N GLU A 335 -10.74 -28.53 0.28
CA GLU A 335 -11.59 -27.79 -0.67
C GLU A 335 -10.80 -27.43 -1.93
N PRO A 336 -11.46 -27.29 -3.10
CA PRO A 336 -10.80 -26.75 -4.28
C PRO A 336 -10.37 -25.30 -4.04
N ILE A 337 -9.07 -25.03 -4.18
CA ILE A 337 -8.48 -23.72 -3.92
C ILE A 337 -8.09 -23.06 -5.24
N PHE A 338 -8.43 -21.77 -5.33
CA PHE A 338 -8.10 -20.91 -6.45
C PHE A 338 -7.26 -19.73 -5.96
N ILE A 339 -6.27 -19.33 -6.76
CA ILE A 339 -5.49 -18.11 -6.55
C ILE A 339 -5.92 -17.06 -7.56
N HIS A 340 -6.06 -15.82 -7.08
CA HIS A 340 -6.44 -14.68 -7.90
C HIS A 340 -5.91 -13.37 -7.27
N SER A 341 -5.65 -12.35 -8.09
CA SER A 341 -5.25 -11.01 -7.64
C SER A 341 -6.45 -10.10 -7.31
N ILE A 342 -6.69 -9.80 -6.02
CA ILE A 342 -7.84 -9.02 -5.49
C ILE A 342 -7.52 -7.53 -5.41
N GLY A 343 -8.38 -6.69 -6.00
CA GLY A 343 -8.27 -5.23 -5.93
C GLY A 343 -8.63 -4.59 -4.59
N ASN A 344 -8.07 -3.40 -4.33
CA ASN A 344 -8.33 -2.62 -3.11
C ASN A 344 -9.70 -1.90 -3.11
N GLN A 345 -10.47 -1.96 -4.21
CA GLN A 345 -11.79 -1.32 -4.29
C GLN A 345 -12.92 -2.35 -4.30
N ASN A 346 -14.15 -1.90 -4.05
CA ASN A 346 -15.40 -2.68 -3.95
C ASN A 346 -15.82 -3.42 -5.24
N PHE A 347 -14.88 -3.79 -6.09
CA PHE A 347 -15.08 -4.50 -7.35
C PHE A 347 -14.10 -5.68 -7.40
N GLY A 348 -14.56 -6.84 -6.93
CA GLY A 348 -13.78 -8.09 -6.86
C GLY A 348 -13.90 -8.72 -5.50
#